data_AF-G2QYS0-F1
#
_entry.id   AF-G2QYS0-F1
#
_cell.length_a   1.000
_cell.length_b   1.000
_cell.length_c   1.000
_cell.angle_alpha   90.00
_cell.angle_beta   90.00
_cell.angle_gamma   90.00
#
_symmetry.space_group_name_H-M   'P 1'
#
loop_
_entity.id
_entity.type
_entity.pdbx_description
1 polymer ?
#
loop_
_entity_poly.entity_id
_entity_poly.type
_entity_poly.pdbx_seq_one_letter_code
_entity_poly.pdbx_strand_id
1 'polypeptide(L)'
;MAVLSTMMVALAASSALGSTIPPRIGTIRSPGTFSVQQVHNPSYVKHGPTELFKARRKHGGNITQELLAAVASPSSKAANGTGSATNTPQNGDAEYLTPVSIGTPPQVLNLDFDTGSSDLWVFSTETPSREVNGQTLYKPASSSSAKKLSGATWRISYGDGSSSSGDVFTDVVSIGGLTVQSQAVESAKSVSGEFTQDSASSGLLGLAFSSINTVQPTQQKTFFDNALSSLSQPVFTADLKHNAPGTYNFGFIDDSLHTGSIAYTPVDNSQGFWGFTATGYGVGSGAIKQASISGIADTGTTLLLLPSEVIDAYYSQVDGAQISQSVGGVVFPCDANLPDFKFAVGSTTITVPGEFINFQPIDETGQTCFGGLQDSSDIGVNIFGDVALKSAFVVFDGGNNRLGWATKNL
;
A
#
# COMPACT_ATOMS: atom_id res chain seq x y z
N MET A 1 47.19 65.06 -25.55
CA MET A 1 47.15 63.62 -25.90
C MET A 1 46.41 62.91 -24.79
N ALA A 2 45.40 62.10 -25.13
CA ALA A 2 44.59 61.37 -24.16
C ALA A 2 44.55 59.89 -24.53
N VAL A 3 44.92 59.02 -23.59
CA VAL A 3 44.47 57.62 -23.52
C VAL A 3 44.38 57.26 -22.04
N LEU A 4 43.17 57.18 -21.50
CA LEU A 4 42.93 56.41 -20.28
C LEU A 4 42.88 54.93 -20.68
N SER A 5 43.61 54.08 -19.97
CA SER A 5 43.53 52.63 -20.16
C SER A 5 42.65 52.01 -19.07
N THR A 6 41.52 51.42 -19.48
CA THR A 6 40.52 50.84 -18.58
C THR A 6 40.88 49.40 -18.24
N MET A 7 41.36 49.13 -17.02
CA MET A 7 41.50 47.75 -16.52
C MET A 7 40.14 47.23 -16.05
N MET A 8 39.54 46.32 -16.81
CA MET A 8 38.43 45.48 -16.33
C MET A 8 38.98 44.40 -15.39
N VAL A 9 38.55 44.41 -14.13
CA VAL A 9 38.72 43.28 -13.21
C VAL A 9 37.50 42.37 -13.36
N ALA A 10 37.70 41.18 -13.94
CA ALA A 10 36.67 40.16 -14.00
C ALA A 10 36.56 39.43 -12.66
N LEU A 11 35.42 39.55 -11.98
CA LEU A 11 35.11 38.71 -10.81
C LEU A 11 34.78 37.29 -11.28
N ALA A 12 35.68 36.35 -11.02
CA ALA A 12 35.40 34.93 -11.19
C ALA A 12 34.51 34.43 -10.05
N ALA A 13 33.19 34.39 -10.27
CA ALA A 13 32.27 33.77 -9.34
C ALA A 13 32.40 32.24 -9.42
N SER A 14 33.10 31.64 -8.46
CA SER A 14 33.21 30.20 -8.32
C SER A 14 31.90 29.61 -7.81
N SER A 15 31.05 29.13 -8.73
CA SER A 15 29.86 28.34 -8.41
C SER A 15 30.27 26.97 -7.88
N ALA A 16 30.30 26.84 -6.55
CA ALA A 16 30.40 25.54 -5.91
C ALA A 16 29.15 24.72 -6.24
N LEU A 17 29.30 23.75 -7.15
CA LEU A 17 28.29 22.72 -7.42
C LEU A 17 28.10 21.90 -6.14
N GLY A 18 27.05 22.24 -5.37
CA GLY A 18 26.62 21.43 -4.25
C GLY A 18 26.15 20.08 -4.76
N SER A 19 26.99 19.06 -4.62
CA SER A 19 26.62 17.67 -4.90
C SER A 19 25.48 17.28 -3.96
N THR A 20 24.30 17.04 -4.52
CA THR A 20 23.16 16.50 -3.78
C THR A 20 23.50 15.09 -3.31
N ILE A 21 23.88 14.96 -2.04
CA ILE A 21 24.06 13.67 -1.39
C ILE A 21 22.67 13.00 -1.38
N PRO A 22 22.49 11.80 -1.95
CA PRO A 22 21.22 11.11 -1.90
C PRO A 22 20.83 10.85 -0.43
N PRO A 23 19.53 10.81 -0.09
CA PRO A 23 19.08 10.62 1.28
C PRO A 23 19.71 9.36 1.87
N ARG A 24 20.24 9.47 3.09
CA ARG A 24 20.88 8.34 3.78
C ARG A 24 19.87 7.22 4.02
N ILE A 25 20.03 6.14 3.28
CA ILE A 25 19.33 4.86 3.51
C ILE A 25 19.78 4.34 4.88
N GLY A 26 18.81 4.14 5.79
CA GLY A 26 18.87 3.28 6.97
C GLY A 26 20.02 3.46 7.98
N THR A 27 19.70 3.74 9.25
CA THR A 27 20.62 3.38 10.34
C THR A 27 20.72 1.86 10.43
N ILE A 28 21.90 1.30 10.15
CA ILE A 28 22.16 -0.14 10.24
C ILE A 28 21.96 -0.59 11.69
N ARG A 29 20.85 -1.30 11.94
CA ARG A 29 20.69 -2.17 13.12
C ARG A 29 21.38 -3.52 12.85
N SER A 30 21.43 -4.39 13.85
CA SER A 30 22.16 -5.67 13.78
C SER A 30 21.80 -6.52 12.54
N PRO A 31 22.72 -7.38 12.05
CA PRO A 31 22.45 -8.24 10.89
C PRO A 31 21.12 -8.99 11.01
N GLY A 32 20.27 -8.89 9.99
CA GLY A 32 18.93 -9.49 10.00
C GLY A 32 17.84 -8.61 10.64
N THR A 33 18.07 -7.32 10.87
CA THR A 33 17.05 -6.34 11.35
C THR A 33 17.10 -5.05 10.52
N PHE A 34 15.99 -4.68 9.89
CA PHE A 34 15.96 -3.58 8.90
C PHE A 34 14.63 -2.82 8.89
N SER A 35 14.67 -1.51 8.62
CA SER A 35 13.50 -0.62 8.55
C SER A 35 13.47 0.13 7.23
N VAL A 36 12.26 0.35 6.68
CA VAL A 36 12.05 1.24 5.52
C VAL A 36 10.90 2.22 5.81
N GLN A 37 11.14 3.48 5.46
CA GLN A 37 10.16 4.56 5.53
C GLN A 37 9.42 4.69 4.20
N GLN A 38 8.14 5.02 4.26
CA GLN A 38 7.28 5.24 3.09
C GLN A 38 7.55 6.60 2.41
N VAL A 39 7.09 6.75 1.16
CA VAL A 39 7.38 7.88 0.27
C VAL A 39 6.08 8.45 -0.35
N HIS A 40 6.13 9.71 -0.77
CA HIS A 40 5.00 10.49 -1.28
C HIS A 40 4.56 10.06 -2.68
N ASN A 41 3.26 10.23 -2.91
CA ASN A 41 2.77 10.79 -4.15
C ASN A 41 2.05 12.14 -3.87
N PRO A 42 2.62 13.31 -4.20
CA PRO A 42 1.95 14.60 -4.06
C PRO A 42 0.85 14.82 -5.09
N SER A 43 0.81 13.99 -6.14
CA SER A 43 -0.09 14.12 -7.29
C SER A 43 -1.25 13.14 -7.28
N TYR A 44 -1.33 12.25 -6.27
CA TYR A 44 -2.46 11.34 -6.11
C TYR A 44 -3.74 12.11 -5.69
N VAL A 45 -4.87 11.70 -6.26
CA VAL A 45 -6.21 12.22 -5.97
C VAL A 45 -7.08 11.06 -5.52
N LYS A 46 -7.63 11.14 -4.30
CA LYS A 46 -8.50 10.09 -3.75
C LYS A 46 -9.77 9.91 -4.57
N HIS A 47 -10.17 8.65 -4.78
CA HIS A 47 -11.51 8.36 -5.28
C HIS A 47 -12.15 7.13 -4.63
N GLY A 48 -12.98 7.35 -3.60
CA GLY A 48 -13.63 6.32 -2.79
C GLY A 48 -14.42 5.28 -3.60
N PRO A 49 -15.18 5.64 -4.64
CA PRO A 49 -15.80 4.67 -5.54
C PRO A 49 -14.77 3.84 -6.31
N THR A 50 -13.62 4.43 -6.68
CA THR A 50 -12.49 3.65 -7.23
C THR A 50 -11.92 2.72 -6.18
N GLU A 51 -11.68 3.17 -4.93
CA GLU A 51 -11.15 2.29 -3.87
C GLU A 51 -12.13 1.16 -3.46
N LEU A 52 -13.44 1.38 -3.53
CA LEU A 52 -14.45 0.33 -3.29
C LEU A 52 -14.58 -0.63 -4.49
N PHE A 53 -14.59 -0.11 -5.72
CA PHE A 53 -14.47 -0.93 -6.93
C PHE A 53 -13.17 -1.75 -6.93
N LYS A 54 -12.08 -1.14 -6.43
CA LYS A 54 -10.74 -1.70 -6.32
C LYS A 54 -10.61 -2.86 -5.35
N ALA A 55 -11.50 -2.93 -4.36
CA ALA A 55 -11.53 -4.02 -3.42
C ALA A 55 -12.61 -5.05 -3.77
N ARG A 56 -13.75 -4.60 -4.33
CA ARG A 56 -14.84 -5.50 -4.72
C ARG A 56 -14.39 -6.49 -5.78
N ARG A 57 -13.75 -6.08 -6.87
CA ARG A 57 -13.24 -7.09 -7.82
C ARG A 57 -12.18 -8.02 -7.15
N LYS A 58 -11.42 -7.58 -6.10
CA LYS A 58 -10.09 -8.13 -5.65
C LYS A 58 -10.23 -9.50 -5.07
N HIS A 59 -11.40 -9.75 -4.50
CA HIS A 59 -11.74 -11.03 -3.93
C HIS A 59 -13.06 -11.58 -4.50
N GLY A 60 -13.52 -11.06 -5.65
CA GLY A 60 -14.58 -11.68 -6.46
C GLY A 60 -15.98 -11.06 -6.32
N GLY A 61 -16.10 -9.88 -5.73
CA GLY A 61 -17.35 -9.18 -5.48
C GLY A 61 -18.11 -8.65 -6.69
N ASN A 62 -19.40 -8.39 -6.47
CA ASN A 62 -20.30 -7.92 -7.51
C ASN A 62 -20.06 -6.44 -7.82
N ILE A 63 -20.19 -6.10 -9.10
CA ILE A 63 -19.92 -4.75 -9.60
C ILE A 63 -21.15 -4.25 -10.34
N THR A 64 -21.83 -3.32 -9.70
CA THR A 64 -23.06 -2.73 -10.22
C THR A 64 -22.74 -1.72 -11.33
N GLN A 65 -23.72 -1.42 -12.17
CA GLN A 65 -23.55 -0.43 -13.25
C GLN A 65 -23.32 0.99 -12.70
N GLU A 66 -23.85 1.26 -11.51
CA GLU A 66 -23.75 2.53 -10.84
C GLU A 66 -22.36 2.72 -10.22
N LEU A 67 -21.75 1.67 -9.65
CA LEU A 67 -20.35 1.70 -9.22
C LEU A 67 -19.40 1.87 -10.42
N LEU A 68 -19.66 1.21 -11.55
CA LEU A 68 -18.93 1.43 -12.80
C LEU A 68 -19.07 2.88 -13.31
N ALA A 69 -20.28 3.44 -13.28
CA ALA A 69 -20.54 4.82 -13.67
C ALA A 69 -19.88 5.83 -12.72
N ALA A 70 -19.81 5.52 -11.42
CA ALA A 70 -19.11 6.32 -10.43
C ALA A 70 -17.60 6.37 -10.71
N VAL A 71 -16.97 5.21 -10.96
CA VAL A 71 -15.53 5.13 -11.33
C VAL A 71 -15.24 5.84 -12.66
N ALA A 72 -16.16 5.78 -13.62
CA ALA A 72 -16.05 6.49 -14.89
C ALA A 72 -16.34 8.00 -14.79
N SER A 73 -16.87 8.49 -13.66
CA SER A 73 -17.12 9.91 -13.43
C SER A 73 -15.85 10.56 -12.88
N PRO A 74 -15.25 11.55 -13.57
CA PRO A 74 -14.01 12.13 -13.10
C PRO A 74 -14.25 12.96 -11.83
N SER A 75 -13.65 12.55 -10.72
CA SER A 75 -13.34 13.47 -9.63
C SER A 75 -12.57 14.66 -10.20
N SER A 76 -13.06 15.86 -9.89
CA SER A 76 -12.64 17.13 -10.48
C SER A 76 -11.13 17.31 -10.67
N LYS A 77 -10.72 17.33 -11.95
CA LYS A 77 -9.44 17.84 -12.50
C LYS A 77 -8.15 17.24 -11.92
N ALA A 78 -7.53 16.39 -12.73
CA ALA A 78 -6.07 16.38 -12.81
C ALA A 78 -5.53 17.80 -13.10
N ALA A 79 -4.66 18.31 -12.23
CA ALA A 79 -3.99 19.58 -12.46
C ALA A 79 -2.84 19.39 -13.45
N ASN A 80 -2.95 19.97 -14.65
CA ASN A 80 -1.83 20.07 -15.59
C ASN A 80 -0.75 20.99 -14.99
N GLY A 81 0.25 20.40 -14.33
CA GLY A 81 1.39 21.10 -13.77
C GLY A 81 2.70 20.40 -14.11
N THR A 82 3.62 21.12 -14.77
CA THR A 82 5.03 20.71 -14.87
C THR A 82 5.79 21.27 -13.68
N GLY A 83 6.30 20.41 -12.78
CA GLY A 83 6.96 20.89 -11.56
C GLY A 83 7.67 19.80 -10.74
N SER A 84 8.86 20.15 -10.24
CA SER A 84 9.79 19.31 -9.47
C SER A 84 9.16 18.53 -8.30
N ALA A 85 9.54 17.26 -8.15
CA ALA A 85 9.16 16.41 -7.02
C ALA A 85 9.80 16.85 -5.69
N THR A 86 9.08 16.66 -4.57
CA THR A 86 9.58 16.71 -3.18
C THR A 86 8.67 15.83 -2.30
N ASN A 87 9.21 15.23 -1.22
CA ASN A 87 8.62 14.07 -0.53
C ASN A 87 7.86 14.41 0.78
N THR A 88 6.66 13.85 0.94
CA THR A 88 5.77 13.69 2.13
C THR A 88 5.12 12.26 2.04
N PRO A 89 3.86 11.95 2.47
CA PRO A 89 3.15 10.68 2.14
C PRO A 89 1.89 10.90 1.26
N GLN A 90 1.34 9.90 0.55
CA GLN A 90 0.18 10.10 -0.36
C GLN A 90 -0.97 10.87 0.29
N ASN A 91 -1.65 11.76 -0.46
CA ASN A 91 -2.73 12.60 0.07
C ASN A 91 -3.89 11.76 0.62
N GLY A 92 -3.86 11.54 1.94
CA GLY A 92 -4.79 10.75 2.72
C GLY A 92 -4.94 9.29 2.32
N ASP A 93 -3.80 8.61 2.25
CA ASP A 93 -3.67 7.18 2.64
C ASP A 93 -4.35 6.17 1.70
N ALA A 94 -4.21 6.33 0.38
CA ALA A 94 -4.76 5.36 -0.58
C ALA A 94 -3.88 4.13 -0.81
N GLU A 95 -2.56 4.33 -0.85
CA GLU A 95 -1.52 3.28 -0.92
C GLU A 95 -0.22 3.81 -0.28
N TYR A 96 0.74 2.94 0.02
CA TYR A 96 1.94 3.29 0.81
C TYR A 96 3.25 2.87 0.15
N LEU A 97 3.68 3.67 -0.82
CA LEU A 97 4.89 3.43 -1.60
C LEU A 97 6.16 3.36 -0.75
N THR A 98 6.96 2.33 -1.01
CA THR A 98 8.16 1.98 -0.25
C THR A 98 9.36 1.80 -1.22
N PRO A 99 10.52 2.42 -0.97
CA PRO A 99 11.67 2.37 -1.89
C PRO A 99 12.37 1.00 -1.82
N VAL A 100 12.49 0.34 -2.98
CA VAL A 100 13.13 -0.96 -3.17
C VAL A 100 14.28 -0.82 -4.16
N SER A 101 15.44 -1.37 -3.81
CA SER A 101 16.63 -1.39 -4.66
C SER A 101 16.72 -2.71 -5.43
N ILE A 102 16.77 -2.66 -6.76
CA ILE A 102 16.83 -3.83 -7.64
C ILE A 102 18.09 -3.79 -8.51
N GLY A 103 18.86 -4.87 -8.49
CA GLY A 103 19.99 -5.10 -9.39
C GLY A 103 21.34 -4.51 -8.99
N THR A 104 22.32 -4.70 -9.87
CA THR A 104 23.71 -4.28 -9.67
C THR A 104 24.21 -3.48 -10.89
N PRO A 105 24.47 -2.16 -10.78
CA PRO A 105 24.26 -1.31 -9.61
C PRO A 105 22.76 -1.17 -9.24
N PRO A 106 22.45 -0.84 -7.98
CA PRO A 106 21.07 -0.69 -7.52
C PRO A 106 20.24 0.32 -8.32
N GLN A 107 19.06 -0.11 -8.75
CA GLN A 107 18.02 0.71 -9.36
C GLN A 107 16.90 0.87 -8.33
N VAL A 108 16.66 2.10 -7.86
CA VAL A 108 15.63 2.36 -6.84
C VAL A 108 14.29 2.58 -7.52
N LEU A 109 13.31 1.74 -7.18
CA LEU A 109 11.91 1.87 -7.58
C LEU A 109 11.06 2.09 -6.32
N ASN A 110 9.98 2.85 -6.43
CA ASN A 110 8.97 2.95 -5.37
C ASN A 110 7.91 1.90 -5.64
N LEU A 111 7.74 0.91 -4.76
CA LEU A 111 6.76 -0.16 -4.93
C LEU A 111 5.70 -0.07 -3.83
N ASP A 112 4.45 -0.39 -4.17
CA ASP A 112 3.42 -0.60 -3.16
C ASP A 112 3.59 -1.98 -2.50
N PHE A 113 3.39 -2.07 -1.19
CA PHE A 113 3.62 -3.28 -0.41
C PHE A 113 2.28 -3.91 -0.05
N ASP A 114 1.95 -5.05 -0.66
CA ASP A 114 0.61 -5.62 -0.69
C ASP A 114 0.57 -6.99 0.04
N THR A 115 0.08 -7.02 1.28
CA THR A 115 -0.14 -8.27 2.02
C THR A 115 -1.34 -9.08 1.52
N GLY A 116 -2.06 -8.59 0.50
CA GLY A 116 -3.10 -9.28 -0.25
C GLY A 116 -2.65 -9.94 -1.57
N SER A 117 -1.37 -9.86 -1.98
CA SER A 117 -0.83 -10.60 -3.13
C SER A 117 0.59 -11.17 -2.89
N SER A 118 1.16 -11.90 -3.86
CA SER A 118 2.43 -12.64 -3.69
C SER A 118 3.41 -12.49 -4.85
N ASP A 119 3.24 -11.46 -5.67
CA ASP A 119 4.03 -11.23 -6.88
C ASP A 119 4.86 -9.97 -6.67
N LEU A 120 6.16 -10.02 -7.02
CA LEU A 120 7.02 -8.84 -7.02
C LEU A 120 7.19 -8.42 -8.47
N TRP A 121 6.29 -7.55 -8.94
CA TRP A 121 6.30 -7.07 -10.31
C TRP A 121 6.67 -5.60 -10.40
N VAL A 122 7.29 -5.23 -11.52
CA VAL A 122 7.77 -3.86 -11.76
C VAL A 122 7.50 -3.39 -13.18
N PHE A 123 7.23 -2.10 -13.29
CA PHE A 123 7.40 -1.35 -14.53
C PHE A 123 8.85 -1.48 -15.00
N SER A 124 9.06 -1.76 -16.28
CA SER A 124 10.39 -2.08 -16.82
C SER A 124 10.62 -1.54 -18.22
N THR A 125 11.85 -1.68 -18.74
CA THR A 125 12.15 -1.39 -20.14
C THR A 125 11.47 -2.33 -21.15
N GLU A 126 10.78 -3.38 -20.68
CA GLU A 126 9.92 -4.22 -21.53
C GLU A 126 8.45 -3.77 -21.51
N THR A 127 8.06 -2.82 -20.65
CA THR A 127 6.70 -2.26 -20.61
C THR A 127 6.46 -1.36 -21.82
N PRO A 128 5.30 -1.46 -22.52
CA PRO A 128 5.01 -0.61 -23.67
C PRO A 128 5.02 0.88 -23.31
N SER A 129 5.69 1.71 -24.11
CA SER A 129 5.83 3.15 -23.81
C SER A 129 4.51 3.94 -23.75
N ARG A 130 3.41 3.40 -24.31
CA ARG A 130 2.04 3.94 -24.20
C ARG A 130 1.36 3.68 -22.85
N GLU A 131 1.90 2.73 -22.08
CA GLU A 131 1.43 2.28 -20.78
C GLU A 131 2.34 2.81 -19.65
N VAL A 132 3.36 3.61 -19.99
CA VAL A 132 4.26 4.29 -19.04
C VAL A 132 3.98 5.80 -19.09
N ASN A 133 3.65 6.39 -17.95
CA ASN A 133 3.32 7.79 -17.77
C ASN A 133 4.01 8.41 -16.54
N GLY A 134 5.31 8.13 -16.36
CA GLY A 134 6.15 8.75 -15.33
C GLY A 134 6.79 7.78 -14.33
N GLN A 135 6.36 6.51 -14.31
CA GLN A 135 6.87 5.48 -13.42
C GLN A 135 8.37 5.24 -13.61
N THR A 136 9.06 4.82 -12.54
CA THR A 136 10.49 4.48 -12.62
C THR A 136 10.65 3.07 -13.17
N LEU A 137 11.36 2.94 -14.30
CA LEU A 137 11.50 1.66 -14.99
C LEU A 137 12.72 0.87 -14.51
N TYR A 138 12.51 -0.38 -14.10
CA TYR A 138 13.57 -1.38 -13.96
C TYR A 138 14.20 -1.72 -15.31
N LYS A 139 15.54 -1.69 -15.37
CA LYS A 139 16.34 -1.92 -16.56
C LYS A 139 17.16 -3.20 -16.37
N PRO A 140 16.61 -4.40 -16.64
CA PRO A 140 17.33 -5.66 -16.43
C PRO A 140 18.64 -5.72 -17.21
N ALA A 141 18.68 -5.19 -18.44
CA ALA A 141 19.90 -5.12 -19.26
C ALA A 141 20.99 -4.17 -18.71
N SER A 142 20.69 -3.37 -17.69
CA SER A 142 21.65 -2.51 -16.99
C SER A 142 22.08 -3.07 -15.62
N SER A 143 21.57 -4.24 -15.23
CA SER A 143 21.95 -4.96 -14.01
C SER A 143 22.87 -6.13 -14.35
N SER A 144 24.07 -6.17 -13.77
CA SER A 144 25.02 -7.28 -13.94
C SER A 144 24.62 -8.55 -13.16
N SER A 145 23.65 -8.45 -12.25
CA SER A 145 23.11 -9.56 -11.47
C SER A 145 21.80 -10.13 -12.05
N ALA A 146 21.12 -9.39 -12.93
CA ALA A 146 19.89 -9.84 -13.59
C ALA A 146 20.12 -11.07 -14.47
N LYS A 147 19.27 -12.09 -14.29
CA LYS A 147 19.24 -13.30 -15.12
C LYS A 147 17.80 -13.57 -15.53
N LYS A 148 17.52 -13.63 -16.83
CA LYS A 148 16.16 -13.93 -17.31
C LYS A 148 15.81 -15.37 -16.95
N LEU A 149 14.68 -15.57 -16.27
CA LEU A 149 14.20 -16.89 -15.86
C LEU A 149 13.52 -17.53 -17.07
N SER A 150 14.31 -18.24 -17.88
CA SER A 150 13.88 -18.70 -19.21
C SER A 150 12.63 -19.59 -19.14
N GLY A 151 11.60 -19.21 -19.91
CA GLY A 151 10.31 -19.90 -19.96
C GLY A 151 9.34 -19.53 -18.84
N ALA A 152 9.73 -18.67 -17.88
CA ALA A 152 8.82 -18.19 -16.85
C ALA A 152 8.01 -16.98 -17.32
N THR A 153 6.70 -17.02 -17.05
CA THR A 153 5.73 -15.97 -17.35
C THR A 153 4.81 -15.77 -16.15
N TRP A 154 4.29 -14.56 -16.00
CA TRP A 154 3.36 -14.22 -14.94
C TRP A 154 2.18 -13.43 -15.50
N ARG A 155 1.04 -13.52 -14.81
CA ARG A 155 -0.17 -12.76 -15.13
C ARG A 155 -1.01 -12.67 -13.87
N ILE A 156 -1.04 -11.49 -13.28
CA ILE A 156 -1.94 -11.17 -12.18
C ILE A 156 -3.12 -10.37 -12.73
N SER A 157 -4.32 -10.79 -12.32
CA SER A 157 -5.44 -9.87 -12.22
C SER A 157 -5.56 -9.54 -10.75
N TYR A 158 -5.25 -8.29 -10.41
CA TYR A 158 -5.85 -7.73 -9.21
C TYR A 158 -7.34 -7.58 -9.49
N GLY A 159 -8.10 -7.41 -8.43
CA GLY A 159 -9.49 -7.05 -8.58
C GLY A 159 -9.76 -5.68 -7.99
N ASP A 160 -8.98 -4.74 -8.44
CA ASP A 160 -9.58 -3.59 -9.07
C ASP A 160 -9.93 -3.81 -10.55
N GLY A 161 -9.62 -4.99 -11.09
CA GLY A 161 -9.68 -5.23 -12.52
C GLY A 161 -8.45 -4.66 -13.24
N SER A 162 -7.56 -3.96 -12.51
CA SER A 162 -6.21 -3.76 -12.99
C SER A 162 -5.54 -5.12 -13.16
N SER A 163 -4.65 -5.16 -14.13
CA SER A 163 -3.90 -6.37 -14.41
C SER A 163 -2.56 -6.01 -14.97
N SER A 164 -1.60 -6.87 -14.68
CA SER A 164 -0.26 -6.77 -15.18
C SER A 164 0.26 -8.16 -15.51
N SER A 165 1.14 -8.24 -16.51
CA SER A 165 1.66 -9.52 -16.99
C SER A 165 2.94 -9.33 -17.77
N GLY A 166 3.72 -10.41 -17.87
CA GLY A 166 4.96 -10.41 -18.65
C GLY A 166 5.80 -11.65 -18.38
N ASP A 167 7.10 -11.45 -18.22
CA ASP A 167 8.05 -12.52 -17.92
C ASP A 167 8.93 -12.16 -16.71
N VAL A 168 9.80 -13.09 -16.32
CA VAL A 168 10.47 -13.04 -15.02
C VAL A 168 11.99 -12.99 -15.18
N PHE A 169 12.62 -12.17 -14.35
CA PHE A 169 14.05 -12.21 -14.09
C PHE A 169 14.28 -12.68 -12.66
N THR A 170 15.45 -13.26 -12.37
CA THR A 170 15.99 -13.24 -11.01
C THR A 170 17.03 -12.14 -10.91
N ASP A 171 17.00 -11.38 -9.82
CA ASP A 171 18.00 -10.35 -9.53
C ASP A 171 18.19 -10.16 -8.01
N VAL A 172 19.19 -9.37 -7.63
CA VAL A 172 19.40 -8.91 -6.27
C VAL A 172 18.33 -7.87 -5.93
N VAL A 173 17.56 -8.09 -4.87
CA VAL A 173 16.58 -7.13 -4.35
C VAL A 173 16.95 -6.76 -2.93
N SER A 174 16.93 -5.47 -2.60
CA SER A 174 17.24 -4.95 -1.27
C SER A 174 16.24 -3.94 -0.75
N ILE A 175 15.87 -4.09 0.52
CA ILE A 175 14.81 -3.36 1.22
C ILE A 175 15.38 -2.94 2.59
N GLY A 176 15.69 -1.66 2.77
CA GLY A 176 16.23 -1.12 4.03
C GLY A 176 17.60 -1.68 4.46
N GLY A 177 18.32 -2.37 3.58
CA GLY A 177 19.56 -3.10 3.87
C GLY A 177 19.40 -4.62 3.95
N LEU A 178 18.17 -5.14 4.10
CA LEU A 178 17.87 -6.56 3.90
C LEU A 178 18.07 -6.89 2.43
N THR A 179 18.76 -7.98 2.09
CA THR A 179 19.08 -8.30 0.69
C THR A 179 18.79 -9.77 0.36
N VAL A 180 17.96 -10.00 -0.65
CA VAL A 180 17.72 -11.32 -1.27
C VAL A 180 18.48 -11.37 -2.59
N GLN A 181 19.38 -12.34 -2.74
CA GLN A 181 20.37 -12.37 -3.84
C GLN A 181 19.83 -12.85 -5.20
N SER A 182 18.66 -13.51 -5.21
CA SER A 182 18.07 -14.12 -6.40
C SER A 182 16.54 -14.10 -6.30
N GLN A 183 15.98 -12.94 -5.97
CA GLN A 183 14.54 -12.73 -5.91
C GLN A 183 13.97 -12.75 -7.33
N ALA A 184 12.80 -13.36 -7.50
CA ALA A 184 12.01 -13.22 -8.73
C ALA A 184 11.51 -11.77 -8.84
N VAL A 185 11.85 -11.12 -9.96
CA VAL A 185 11.42 -9.77 -10.34
C VAL A 185 10.65 -9.90 -11.64
N GLU A 186 9.36 -9.66 -11.55
CA GLU A 186 8.38 -9.91 -12.60
C GLU A 186 8.25 -8.67 -13.48
N SER A 187 8.83 -8.75 -14.69
CA SER A 187 8.95 -7.63 -15.63
C SER A 187 7.65 -7.45 -16.40
N ALA A 188 7.00 -6.29 -16.25
CA ALA A 188 5.73 -6.01 -16.91
C ALA A 188 5.90 -5.74 -18.42
N LYS A 189 5.13 -6.48 -19.23
CA LYS A 189 4.99 -6.32 -20.68
C LYS A 189 3.59 -5.86 -21.11
N SER A 190 2.67 -5.83 -20.17
CA SER A 190 1.37 -5.22 -20.27
C SER A 190 0.97 -4.78 -18.87
N VAL A 191 0.46 -3.55 -18.74
CA VAL A 191 -0.26 -3.09 -17.55
C VAL A 191 -1.58 -2.44 -17.98
N SER A 192 -2.55 -2.38 -17.07
CA SER A 192 -3.83 -1.74 -17.33
C SER A 192 -3.78 -0.22 -17.13
N GLY A 193 -4.91 0.46 -17.40
CA GLY A 193 -4.99 1.92 -17.35
C GLY A 193 -4.84 2.49 -15.94
N GLU A 194 -5.20 1.74 -14.91
CA GLU A 194 -5.09 2.09 -13.49
C GLU A 194 -3.61 2.30 -13.12
N PHE A 195 -2.77 1.29 -13.33
CA PHE A 195 -1.32 1.39 -13.14
C PHE A 195 -0.67 2.43 -14.06
N THR A 196 -1.14 2.55 -15.30
CA THR A 196 -0.62 3.58 -16.23
C THR A 196 -0.84 4.98 -15.67
N GLN A 197 -1.97 5.25 -15.02
CA GLN A 197 -2.34 6.57 -14.53
C GLN A 197 -1.61 6.96 -13.24
N ASP A 198 -1.29 6.02 -12.35
CA ASP A 198 -0.43 6.33 -11.21
C ASP A 198 1.05 6.36 -11.60
N SER A 199 1.55 7.58 -11.79
CA SER A 199 2.95 7.85 -12.13
C SER A 199 3.96 7.58 -10.99
N ALA A 200 3.51 7.40 -9.74
CA ALA A 200 4.41 7.28 -8.59
C ALA A 200 4.77 5.83 -8.24
N SER A 201 3.78 4.93 -8.26
CA SER A 201 4.00 3.49 -8.12
C SER A 201 4.74 2.94 -9.33
N SER A 202 5.82 2.21 -9.07
CA SER A 202 6.64 1.55 -10.09
C SER A 202 6.42 0.03 -10.11
N GLY A 203 5.39 -0.45 -9.42
CA GLY A 203 5.04 -1.87 -9.31
C GLY A 203 4.61 -2.25 -7.89
N LEU A 204 4.36 -3.54 -7.66
CA LEU A 204 3.97 -4.08 -6.35
C LEU A 204 5.02 -5.05 -5.82
N LEU A 205 5.05 -5.18 -4.49
CA LEU A 205 5.78 -6.21 -3.77
C LEU A 205 4.80 -6.98 -2.88
N GLY A 206 4.37 -8.14 -3.37
CA GLY A 206 3.48 -9.03 -2.65
C GLY A 206 4.12 -9.60 -1.37
N LEU A 207 3.38 -9.52 -0.26
CA LEU A 207 3.76 -9.96 1.07
C LEU A 207 2.80 -10.99 1.69
N ALA A 208 1.82 -11.49 0.93
CA ALA A 208 1.03 -12.66 1.28
C ALA A 208 1.87 -13.96 1.21
N PHE A 209 1.24 -15.13 1.33
CA PHE A 209 1.94 -16.41 1.27
C PHE A 209 2.20 -16.84 -0.17
N SER A 210 3.46 -17.20 -0.48
CA SER A 210 3.96 -17.59 -1.82
C SER A 210 3.09 -18.59 -2.60
N SER A 211 2.24 -19.36 -1.93
CA SER A 211 1.21 -20.23 -2.52
C SER A 211 0.28 -19.57 -3.55
N ILE A 212 0.11 -18.24 -3.51
CA ILE A 212 -0.71 -17.49 -4.49
C ILE A 212 0.12 -16.66 -5.48
N ASN A 213 1.45 -16.83 -5.56
CA ASN A 213 2.27 -16.21 -6.59
C ASN A 213 1.88 -16.74 -7.99
N THR A 214 1.79 -15.85 -9.00
CA THR A 214 1.23 -16.19 -10.33
C THR A 214 2.24 -16.74 -11.35
N VAL A 215 3.53 -16.82 -11.00
CA VAL A 215 4.56 -17.26 -11.96
C VAL A 215 4.37 -18.72 -12.37
N GLN A 216 4.36 -18.95 -13.67
CA GLN A 216 4.29 -20.27 -14.31
C GLN A 216 5.51 -20.50 -15.21
N PRO A 217 5.95 -21.76 -15.44
CA PRO A 217 5.40 -23.00 -14.91
C PRO A 217 5.87 -23.33 -13.48
N THR A 218 6.81 -22.57 -12.93
CA THR A 218 7.36 -22.78 -11.59
C THR A 218 7.08 -21.56 -10.72
N GLN A 219 6.14 -21.69 -9.79
CA GLN A 219 5.78 -20.66 -8.82
C GLN A 219 7.02 -20.15 -8.07
N GLN A 220 7.07 -18.83 -7.86
CA GLN A 220 8.18 -18.16 -7.17
C GLN A 220 7.79 -17.82 -5.73
N LYS A 221 8.80 -17.44 -4.94
CA LYS A 221 8.64 -17.02 -3.55
C LYS A 221 8.56 -15.50 -3.44
N THR A 222 7.76 -15.04 -2.48
CA THR A 222 7.77 -13.62 -2.07
C THR A 222 9.13 -13.23 -1.49
N PHE A 223 9.41 -11.92 -1.46
CA PHE A 223 10.63 -11.40 -0.84
C PHE A 223 10.76 -11.82 0.63
N PHE A 224 9.65 -11.80 1.39
CA PHE A 224 9.65 -12.17 2.79
C PHE A 224 9.97 -13.66 3.01
N ASP A 225 9.39 -14.56 2.21
CA ASP A 225 9.67 -16.00 2.25
C ASP A 225 11.13 -16.31 1.91
N ASN A 226 11.69 -15.64 0.88
CA ASN A 226 13.12 -15.76 0.55
C ASN A 226 14.04 -15.17 1.63
N ALA A 227 13.62 -14.11 2.32
CA ALA A 227 14.39 -13.48 3.39
C ALA A 227 14.31 -14.22 4.74
N LEU A 228 13.25 -15.01 4.97
CA LEU A 228 12.84 -15.54 6.28
C LEU A 228 13.98 -16.18 7.10
N SER A 229 14.82 -16.97 6.45
CA SER A 229 15.96 -17.68 7.07
C SER A 229 17.15 -16.78 7.43
N SER A 230 17.17 -15.54 6.94
CA SER A 230 18.22 -14.53 7.16
C SER A 230 17.77 -13.41 8.11
N LEU A 231 16.53 -13.46 8.60
CA LEU A 231 16.00 -12.50 9.58
C LEU A 231 16.39 -12.89 11.01
N SER A 232 16.58 -11.90 11.89
CA SER A 232 16.79 -12.14 13.33
C SER A 232 15.56 -12.73 14.02
N GLN A 233 14.36 -12.36 13.56
CA GLN A 233 13.08 -12.98 13.91
C GLN A 233 12.28 -13.17 12.61
N PRO A 234 11.52 -14.27 12.45
CA PRO A 234 10.77 -14.58 11.22
C PRO A 234 9.47 -13.74 11.09
N VAL A 235 9.61 -12.41 11.15
CA VAL A 235 8.51 -11.44 11.22
C VAL A 235 8.76 -10.24 10.32
N PHE A 236 7.67 -9.59 9.89
CA PHE A 236 7.70 -8.19 9.48
C PHE A 236 6.58 -7.41 10.18
N THR A 237 6.68 -6.08 10.23
CA THR A 237 5.68 -5.22 10.89
C THR A 237 5.25 -4.07 9.99
N ALA A 238 3.97 -3.72 10.04
CA ALA A 238 3.43 -2.51 9.40
C ALA A 238 3.04 -1.47 10.46
N ASP A 239 3.59 -0.27 10.34
CA ASP A 239 3.21 0.94 11.07
C ASP A 239 2.76 2.00 10.05
N LEU A 240 1.61 1.80 9.40
CA LEU A 240 1.00 2.77 8.48
C LEU A 240 0.45 3.98 9.25
N LYS A 241 0.47 5.20 8.74
CA LYS A 241 0.02 6.40 9.48
C LYS A 241 -0.87 7.31 8.66
N HIS A 242 -1.82 7.94 9.35
CA HIS A 242 -2.74 8.88 8.73
C HIS A 242 -2.03 10.18 8.32
N ASN A 243 -2.05 10.51 7.03
CA ASN A 243 -1.39 11.68 6.43
C ASN A 243 0.10 11.83 6.81
N ALA A 244 0.77 10.74 7.23
CA ALA A 244 2.16 10.74 7.69
C ALA A 244 2.92 9.51 7.15
N PRO A 245 4.23 9.60 6.86
CA PRO A 245 5.01 8.42 6.48
C PRO A 245 5.06 7.40 7.62
N GLY A 246 4.64 6.19 7.30
CA GLY A 246 4.75 5.01 8.15
C GLY A 246 6.04 4.22 7.92
N THR A 247 6.15 3.09 8.60
CA THR A 247 7.35 2.22 8.57
C THR A 247 6.99 0.76 8.33
N TYR A 248 7.75 0.09 7.45
CA TYR A 248 7.85 -1.36 7.41
C TYR A 248 9.15 -1.81 8.07
N ASN A 249 9.08 -2.74 9.02
CA ASN A 249 10.27 -3.39 9.61
C ASN A 249 10.32 -4.86 9.22
N PHE A 250 11.52 -5.39 9.00
CA PHE A 250 11.77 -6.80 8.76
C PHE A 250 12.78 -7.33 9.79
N GLY A 251 12.46 -8.48 10.38
CA GLY A 251 13.36 -9.21 11.26
C GLY A 251 13.33 -8.86 12.72
N PHE A 252 12.49 -7.90 13.13
CA PHE A 252 12.29 -7.51 14.52
C PHE A 252 10.95 -6.79 14.71
N ILE A 253 10.57 -6.61 15.97
CA ILE A 253 9.43 -5.81 16.42
C ILE A 253 10.00 -4.59 17.15
N ASP A 254 9.52 -3.39 16.84
CA ASP A 254 9.95 -2.17 17.53
C ASP A 254 8.95 -1.78 18.62
N ASP A 255 9.29 -2.09 19.88
CA ASP A 255 8.45 -1.78 21.05
C ASP A 255 8.19 -0.27 21.24
N SER A 256 8.92 0.62 20.54
CA SER A 256 8.68 2.07 20.58
C SER A 256 7.59 2.57 19.62
N LEU A 257 7.14 1.73 18.68
CA LEU A 257 6.11 2.06 17.69
C LEU A 257 4.68 1.70 18.14
N HIS A 258 4.52 1.04 19.29
CA HIS A 258 3.21 0.67 19.82
C HIS A 258 3.04 1.02 21.30
N THR A 259 1.78 1.04 21.74
CA THR A 259 1.37 1.21 23.13
C THR A 259 0.67 -0.07 23.60
N GLY A 260 0.91 -0.45 24.85
CA GLY A 260 0.37 -1.69 25.41
C GLY A 260 0.97 -2.96 24.78
N SER A 261 0.31 -4.09 25.01
CA SER A 261 0.76 -5.42 24.59
C SER A 261 0.19 -5.83 23.23
N ILE A 262 1.04 -6.44 22.39
CA ILE A 262 0.65 -7.07 21.13
C ILE A 262 -0.24 -8.29 21.43
N ALA A 263 -1.49 -8.26 20.99
CA ALA A 263 -2.37 -9.43 21.01
C ALA A 263 -2.19 -10.22 19.71
N TYR A 264 -1.80 -11.48 19.84
CA TYR A 264 -1.68 -12.40 18.71
C TYR A 264 -2.95 -13.22 18.51
N THR A 265 -3.31 -13.42 17.25
CA THR A 265 -4.36 -14.32 16.78
C THR A 265 -3.76 -15.31 15.76
N PRO A 266 -4.17 -16.59 15.71
CA PRO A 266 -3.71 -17.52 14.68
C PRO A 266 -4.09 -17.03 13.27
N VAL A 267 -3.26 -17.37 12.29
CA VAL A 267 -3.52 -17.09 10.88
C VAL A 267 -4.11 -18.32 10.17
N ASP A 268 -5.18 -18.11 9.41
CA ASP A 268 -5.64 -19.02 8.38
C ASP A 268 -5.07 -18.56 7.03
N ASN A 269 -4.11 -19.33 6.51
CA ASN A 269 -3.49 -19.10 5.21
C ASN A 269 -3.92 -20.10 4.14
N SER A 270 -5.05 -20.81 4.34
CA SER A 270 -5.57 -21.79 3.37
C SER A 270 -5.90 -21.20 1.99
N GLN A 271 -6.17 -19.88 1.93
CA GLN A 271 -6.36 -19.11 0.71
C GLN A 271 -5.11 -18.30 0.28
N GLY A 272 -3.98 -18.49 0.96
CA GLY A 272 -2.72 -17.76 0.70
C GLY A 272 -2.63 -16.35 1.30
N PHE A 273 -3.66 -15.89 2.02
CA PHE A 273 -3.68 -14.56 2.66
C PHE A 273 -3.27 -14.61 4.15
N TRP A 274 -3.04 -13.43 4.74
CA TRP A 274 -2.98 -13.25 6.19
C TRP A 274 -4.39 -13.19 6.79
N GLY A 275 -5.12 -14.31 6.68
CA GLY A 275 -6.48 -14.47 7.22
C GLY A 275 -6.47 -14.59 8.75
N PHE A 276 -7.40 -13.93 9.43
CA PHE A 276 -7.58 -14.01 10.89
C PHE A 276 -9.05 -13.80 11.27
N THR A 277 -9.39 -14.05 12.54
CA THR A 277 -10.74 -13.76 13.08
C THR A 277 -10.66 -12.70 14.18
N ALA A 278 -11.33 -11.57 14.00
CA ALA A 278 -11.63 -10.63 15.08
C ALA A 278 -12.76 -11.21 15.96
N THR A 279 -12.68 -11.01 17.27
CA THR A 279 -13.56 -11.64 18.29
C THR A 279 -14.76 -10.77 18.70
N GLY A 280 -14.83 -9.54 18.21
CA GLY A 280 -15.95 -8.65 18.43
C GLY A 280 -15.75 -7.28 17.81
N TYR A 281 -16.80 -6.47 17.84
CA TYR A 281 -16.75 -5.08 17.38
C TYR A 281 -17.60 -4.15 18.25
N GLY A 282 -17.36 -2.83 18.14
CA GLY A 282 -18.10 -1.79 18.83
C GLY A 282 -18.13 -0.49 18.03
N VAL A 283 -19.05 0.42 18.39
CA VAL A 283 -19.28 1.70 17.69
C VAL A 283 -19.36 2.81 18.73
N GLY A 284 -18.59 3.88 18.54
CA GLY A 284 -18.53 5.05 19.42
C GLY A 284 -18.22 4.68 20.87
N SER A 285 -19.02 5.19 21.80
CA SER A 285 -18.94 4.86 23.24
C SER A 285 -19.51 3.47 23.60
N GLY A 286 -20.06 2.74 22.63
CA GLY A 286 -20.61 1.40 22.83
C GLY A 286 -19.56 0.37 23.25
N ALA A 287 -20.00 -0.60 24.08
CA ALA A 287 -19.17 -1.74 24.46
C ALA A 287 -18.94 -2.70 23.27
N ILE A 288 -17.84 -3.45 23.30
CA ILE A 288 -17.57 -4.51 22.33
C ILE A 288 -18.64 -5.61 22.45
N LYS A 289 -19.37 -5.84 21.36
CA LYS A 289 -20.23 -7.01 21.15
C LYS A 289 -19.35 -8.16 20.67
N GLN A 290 -19.50 -9.34 21.27
CA GLN A 290 -18.82 -10.55 20.81
C GLN A 290 -19.39 -10.97 19.45
N ALA A 291 -18.52 -11.14 18.46
CA ALA A 291 -18.86 -11.53 17.09
C ALA A 291 -17.60 -12.04 16.38
N SER A 292 -17.69 -13.18 15.70
CA SER A 292 -16.58 -13.72 14.91
C SER A 292 -16.58 -13.10 13.51
N ILE A 293 -15.61 -12.23 13.23
CA ILE A 293 -15.43 -11.60 11.93
C ILE A 293 -14.13 -12.13 11.33
N SER A 294 -14.22 -13.13 10.46
CA SER A 294 -13.06 -13.65 9.72
C SER A 294 -12.78 -12.81 8.49
N GLY A 295 -11.53 -12.37 8.31
CA GLY A 295 -11.09 -11.54 7.20
C GLY A 295 -9.57 -11.56 7.02
N ILE A 296 -9.06 -10.80 6.07
CA ILE A 296 -7.62 -10.70 5.78
C ILE A 296 -7.05 -9.36 6.25
N ALA A 297 -5.79 -9.34 6.65
CA ALA A 297 -5.01 -8.10 6.82
C ALA A 297 -4.30 -7.76 5.51
N ASP A 298 -4.72 -6.68 4.85
CA ASP A 298 -4.35 -6.36 3.46
C ASP A 298 -3.89 -4.90 3.33
N THR A 299 -2.57 -4.69 3.31
CA THR A 299 -1.94 -3.38 3.11
C THR A 299 -2.03 -2.86 1.66
N GLY A 300 -2.52 -3.68 0.72
CA GLY A 300 -2.82 -3.29 -0.65
C GLY A 300 -4.33 -3.13 -0.89
N THR A 301 -5.12 -2.85 0.16
CA THR A 301 -6.52 -2.44 0.08
C THR A 301 -6.76 -1.26 1.01
N THR A 302 -7.22 -0.14 0.47
CA THR A 302 -7.39 1.11 1.23
C THR A 302 -8.47 1.05 2.32
N LEU A 303 -9.63 0.46 2.00
CA LEU A 303 -10.85 0.54 2.81
C LEU A 303 -10.95 -0.58 3.86
N LEU A 304 -11.74 -0.35 4.91
CA LEU A 304 -12.16 -1.40 5.83
C LEU A 304 -13.48 -2.01 5.34
N LEU A 305 -13.49 -3.31 5.06
CA LEU A 305 -14.59 -3.99 4.37
C LEU A 305 -15.14 -5.12 5.23
N LEU A 306 -16.34 -4.93 5.78
CA LEU A 306 -16.94 -5.77 6.82
C LEU A 306 -18.40 -6.16 6.47
N PRO A 307 -18.98 -7.18 7.12
CA PRO A 307 -20.31 -7.69 6.79
C PRO A 307 -21.40 -6.63 7.01
N SER A 308 -22.51 -6.72 6.26
CA SER A 308 -23.61 -5.74 6.31
C SER A 308 -24.09 -5.42 7.73
N GLU A 309 -24.15 -6.41 8.63
CA GLU A 309 -24.60 -6.18 10.00
C GLU A 309 -23.68 -5.25 10.81
N VAL A 310 -22.39 -5.20 10.45
CA VAL A 310 -21.41 -4.28 11.04
C VAL A 310 -21.55 -2.88 10.43
N ILE A 311 -21.80 -2.80 9.12
CA ILE A 311 -22.04 -1.55 8.38
C ILE A 311 -23.29 -0.86 8.91
N ASP A 312 -24.41 -1.59 9.00
CA ASP A 312 -25.67 -1.09 9.57
C ASP A 312 -25.51 -0.66 11.04
N ALA A 313 -24.80 -1.46 11.85
CA ALA A 313 -24.54 -1.13 13.25
C ALA A 313 -23.71 0.15 13.41
N TYR A 314 -22.77 0.43 12.50
CA TYR A 314 -21.97 1.65 12.50
C TYR A 314 -22.77 2.86 11.99
N TYR A 315 -23.27 2.80 10.76
CA TYR A 315 -23.90 3.96 10.11
C TYR A 315 -25.29 4.31 10.66
N SER A 316 -25.96 3.40 11.39
CA SER A 316 -27.14 3.77 12.20
C SER A 316 -26.85 4.80 13.30
N GLN A 317 -25.58 5.07 13.61
CA GLN A 317 -25.14 6.11 14.56
C GLN A 317 -24.69 7.41 13.86
N VAL A 318 -24.87 7.52 12.53
CA VAL A 318 -24.44 8.66 11.72
C VAL A 318 -25.66 9.26 11.01
N ASP A 319 -26.15 10.39 11.51
CA ASP A 319 -27.30 11.08 10.92
C ASP A 319 -27.03 11.46 9.45
N GLY A 320 -27.94 11.05 8.57
CA GLY A 320 -27.81 11.27 7.12
C GLY A 320 -26.92 10.27 6.37
N ALA A 321 -26.34 9.27 7.04
CA ALA A 321 -25.64 8.19 6.34
C ALA A 321 -26.61 7.30 5.54
N GLN A 322 -26.22 6.95 4.32
CA GLN A 322 -27.02 6.13 3.41
C GLN A 322 -26.14 5.41 2.38
N ILE A 323 -26.59 4.26 1.89
CA ILE A 323 -26.01 3.63 0.70
C ILE A 323 -26.42 4.46 -0.51
N SER A 324 -25.47 5.15 -1.14
CA SER A 324 -25.70 5.85 -2.40
C SER A 324 -25.38 4.93 -3.56
N GLN A 325 -26.42 4.55 -4.30
CA GLN A 325 -26.27 3.76 -5.52
C GLN A 325 -25.36 4.47 -6.52
N SER A 326 -25.51 5.80 -6.71
CA SER A 326 -24.75 6.56 -7.71
C SER A 326 -23.24 6.66 -7.45
N VAL A 327 -22.76 6.30 -6.25
CA VAL A 327 -21.33 6.15 -5.94
C VAL A 327 -20.94 4.72 -5.54
N GLY A 328 -21.91 3.79 -5.54
CA GLY A 328 -21.73 2.36 -5.25
C GLY A 328 -21.42 2.00 -3.80
N GLY A 329 -21.51 2.94 -2.84
CA GLY A 329 -21.13 2.73 -1.44
C GLY A 329 -21.85 3.65 -0.46
N VAL A 330 -21.57 3.48 0.84
CA VAL A 330 -22.08 4.34 1.91
C VAL A 330 -21.47 5.73 1.82
N VAL A 331 -22.34 6.74 1.89
CA VAL A 331 -22.00 8.15 2.00
C VAL A 331 -22.75 8.79 3.18
N PHE A 332 -22.26 9.94 3.64
CA PHE A 332 -22.81 10.68 4.78
C PHE A 332 -22.48 12.19 4.63
N PRO A 333 -23.13 13.10 5.38
CA PRO A 333 -22.80 14.53 5.35
C PRO A 333 -21.35 14.78 5.81
N CYS A 334 -20.56 15.56 5.06
CA CYS A 334 -19.13 15.75 5.40
C CYS A 334 -18.88 16.44 6.76
N ASP A 335 -19.88 17.13 7.31
CA ASP A 335 -19.85 17.77 8.64
C ASP A 335 -20.34 16.84 9.76
N ALA A 336 -20.76 15.61 9.45
CA ALA A 336 -21.19 14.64 10.45
C ALA A 336 -20.01 14.20 11.34
N ASN A 337 -20.26 14.19 12.65
CA ASN A 337 -19.29 13.71 13.63
C ASN A 337 -19.30 12.17 13.68
N LEU A 338 -18.42 11.54 12.91
CA LEU A 338 -18.30 10.09 12.84
C LEU A 338 -17.87 9.48 14.20
N PRO A 339 -18.54 8.40 14.67
CA PRO A 339 -18.10 7.66 15.85
C PRO A 339 -16.87 6.80 15.54
N ASP A 340 -16.07 6.48 16.56
CA ASP A 340 -15.00 5.49 16.39
C ASP A 340 -15.58 4.11 16.06
N PHE A 341 -14.94 3.38 15.14
CA PHE A 341 -15.17 1.93 15.00
C PHE A 341 -14.16 1.17 15.86
N LYS A 342 -14.57 0.06 16.46
CA LYS A 342 -13.69 -0.77 17.30
C LYS A 342 -13.78 -2.22 16.90
N PHE A 343 -12.65 -2.93 16.88
CA PHE A 343 -12.61 -4.38 16.72
C PHE A 343 -11.69 -5.01 17.77
N ALA A 344 -12.03 -6.22 18.21
CA ALA A 344 -11.27 -6.97 19.21
C ALA A 344 -10.42 -8.06 18.55
N VAL A 345 -9.16 -8.14 18.97
CA VAL A 345 -8.24 -9.23 18.63
C VAL A 345 -7.76 -9.86 19.93
N GLY A 346 -8.26 -11.06 20.22
CA GLY A 346 -8.05 -11.69 21.54
C GLY A 346 -8.61 -10.82 22.66
N SER A 347 -7.73 -10.33 23.54
CA SER A 347 -8.06 -9.42 24.64
C SER A 347 -7.81 -7.93 24.34
N THR A 348 -7.20 -7.59 23.21
CA THR A 348 -6.91 -6.19 22.84
C THR A 348 -8.04 -5.64 21.97
N THR A 349 -8.47 -4.42 22.26
CA THR A 349 -9.37 -3.64 21.39
C THR A 349 -8.54 -2.66 20.59
N ILE A 350 -8.67 -2.72 19.26
CA ILE A 350 -8.18 -1.68 18.36
C ILE A 350 -9.33 -0.70 18.10
N THR A 351 -9.03 0.59 18.14
CA THR A 351 -9.97 1.68 17.85
C THR A 351 -9.53 2.34 16.55
N VAL A 352 -10.40 2.33 15.55
CA VAL A 352 -10.30 3.12 14.32
C VAL A 352 -11.02 4.45 14.59
N PRO A 353 -10.31 5.59 14.62
CA PRO A 353 -10.93 6.89 14.82
C PRO A 353 -11.99 7.19 13.76
N GLY A 354 -13.07 7.88 14.14
CA GLY A 354 -14.09 8.33 13.19
C GLY A 354 -13.51 9.15 12.04
N GLU A 355 -12.48 9.96 12.28
CA GLU A 355 -11.76 10.72 11.25
C GLU A 355 -11.10 9.83 10.17
N PHE A 356 -10.62 8.63 10.50
CA PHE A 356 -10.01 7.73 9.52
C PHE A 356 -11.06 7.05 8.63
N ILE A 357 -12.33 7.05 9.07
CA ILE A 357 -13.49 6.55 8.33
C ILE A 357 -14.10 7.65 7.43
N ASN A 358 -13.73 8.92 7.63
CA ASN A 358 -14.03 9.96 6.64
C ASN A 358 -13.00 9.90 5.50
N PHE A 359 -13.33 9.17 4.42
CA PHE A 359 -12.35 8.93 3.37
C PHE A 359 -12.11 10.17 2.49
N GLN A 360 -13.19 10.78 1.98
CA GLN A 360 -13.13 12.00 1.15
C GLN A 360 -14.52 12.59 0.89
N PRO A 361 -14.61 13.86 0.45
CA PRO A 361 -15.73 14.37 -0.33
C PRO A 361 -15.91 13.60 -1.66
N ILE A 362 -17.16 13.39 -2.09
CA ILE A 362 -17.46 12.79 -3.40
C ILE A 362 -17.46 13.82 -4.55
N ASP A 363 -17.50 15.11 -4.25
CA ASP A 363 -17.53 16.21 -5.23
C ASP A 363 -16.90 17.52 -4.69
N GLU A 364 -16.76 18.52 -5.57
CA GLU A 364 -16.24 19.86 -5.23
C GLU A 364 -17.11 20.62 -4.22
N THR A 365 -18.35 20.21 -3.96
CA THR A 365 -19.25 20.93 -3.03
C THR A 365 -18.90 20.67 -1.57
N GLY A 366 -18.20 19.57 -1.28
CA GLY A 366 -17.79 19.22 0.09
C GLY A 366 -18.96 18.92 1.04
N GLN A 367 -20.16 18.66 0.54
CA GLN A 367 -21.35 18.39 1.37
C GLN A 367 -21.54 16.91 1.68
N THR A 368 -21.15 16.02 0.76
CA THR A 368 -21.30 14.56 0.90
C THR A 368 -19.94 13.89 0.86
N CYS A 369 -19.68 13.02 1.83
CA CYS A 369 -18.42 12.31 2.00
C CYS A 369 -18.61 10.79 1.89
N PHE A 370 -17.58 10.11 1.38
CA PHE A 370 -17.54 8.66 1.19
C PHE A 370 -16.99 7.95 2.43
N GLY A 371 -17.63 6.85 2.81
CA GLY A 371 -17.23 6.02 3.96
C GLY A 371 -15.96 5.22 3.72
N GLY A 372 -15.02 5.27 4.66
CA GLY A 372 -13.84 4.40 4.74
C GLY A 372 -14.16 2.98 5.22
N LEU A 373 -15.33 2.80 5.82
CA LEU A 373 -15.93 1.52 6.20
C LEU A 373 -17.05 1.18 5.21
N GLN A 374 -16.96 0.07 4.47
CA GLN A 374 -17.92 -0.33 3.43
C GLN A 374 -18.26 -1.82 3.51
N ASP A 375 -19.33 -2.22 2.82
CA ASP A 375 -19.82 -3.60 2.82
C ASP A 375 -18.94 -4.55 2.00
N SER A 376 -18.68 -5.74 2.58
CA SER A 376 -17.93 -6.86 1.99
C SER A 376 -18.82 -8.04 1.55
N SER A 377 -20.14 -7.93 1.68
CA SER A 377 -21.04 -9.09 1.61
C SER A 377 -21.16 -9.67 0.20
N ASP A 378 -20.96 -8.84 -0.82
CA ASP A 378 -20.80 -9.32 -2.21
C ASP A 378 -19.40 -9.86 -2.49
N ILE A 379 -18.37 -9.38 -1.78
CA ILE A 379 -16.96 -9.75 -1.91
C ILE A 379 -16.67 -11.18 -1.42
N GLY A 380 -17.39 -11.66 -0.40
CA GLY A 380 -17.21 -13.01 0.14
C GLY A 380 -15.98 -13.21 1.05
N VAL A 381 -15.20 -12.15 1.30
CA VAL A 381 -14.17 -12.08 2.34
C VAL A 381 -14.15 -10.67 2.94
N ASN A 382 -13.96 -10.58 4.25
CA ASN A 382 -13.78 -9.31 4.95
C ASN A 382 -12.33 -8.84 4.82
N ILE A 383 -12.10 -7.55 4.63
CA ILE A 383 -10.76 -7.00 4.42
C ILE A 383 -10.49 -5.91 5.45
N PHE A 384 -9.53 -6.17 6.33
CA PHE A 384 -8.96 -5.19 7.24
C PHE A 384 -7.84 -4.47 6.49
N GLY A 385 -8.26 -3.54 5.62
CA GLY A 385 -7.39 -2.67 4.85
C GLY A 385 -6.83 -1.50 5.64
N ASP A 386 -6.24 -0.53 4.93
CA ASP A 386 -5.44 0.56 5.51
C ASP A 386 -6.19 1.40 6.56
N VAL A 387 -7.49 1.62 6.41
CA VAL A 387 -8.33 2.26 7.45
C VAL A 387 -8.20 1.57 8.81
N ALA A 388 -8.16 0.23 8.84
CA ALA A 388 -7.92 -0.53 10.07
C ALA A 388 -6.43 -0.66 10.41
N LEU A 389 -5.57 -0.93 9.42
CA LEU A 389 -4.14 -1.19 9.64
C LEU A 389 -3.40 0.06 10.15
N LYS A 390 -3.72 1.26 9.65
CA LYS A 390 -3.13 2.52 10.15
C LYS A 390 -3.58 2.91 11.55
N SER A 391 -4.67 2.31 12.03
CA SER A 391 -5.19 2.45 13.40
C SER A 391 -4.46 1.56 14.42
N ALA A 392 -3.47 0.78 13.98
CA ALA A 392 -2.74 -0.17 14.81
C ALA A 392 -1.25 -0.22 14.47
N PHE A 393 -0.49 -0.90 15.33
CA PHE A 393 0.79 -1.48 14.97
C PHE A 393 0.57 -2.98 14.72
N VAL A 394 0.96 -3.48 13.54
CA VAL A 394 0.61 -4.83 13.07
C VAL A 394 1.86 -5.66 12.84
N VAL A 395 1.88 -6.89 13.37
CA VAL A 395 2.99 -7.85 13.26
C VAL A 395 2.55 -9.07 12.46
N PHE A 396 3.23 -9.31 11.35
CA PHE A 396 3.05 -10.48 10.49
C PHE A 396 4.13 -11.51 10.85
N ASP A 397 3.78 -12.50 11.69
CA ASP A 397 4.70 -13.50 12.22
C ASP A 397 4.61 -14.80 11.42
N GLY A 398 5.46 -14.89 10.39
CA GLY A 398 5.56 -16.05 9.49
C GLY A 398 6.31 -17.24 10.09
N GLY A 399 6.99 -17.07 11.24
CA GLY A 399 7.59 -18.21 11.96
C GLY A 399 6.57 -19.00 12.78
N ASN A 400 5.55 -18.32 13.29
CA ASN A 400 4.52 -18.91 14.15
C ASN A 400 3.12 -18.94 13.52
N ASN A 401 2.97 -18.51 12.25
CA ASN A 401 1.70 -18.38 11.52
C ASN A 401 0.62 -17.67 12.36
N ARG A 402 0.92 -16.45 12.78
CA ARG A 402 0.04 -15.61 13.60
C ARG A 402 0.15 -14.14 13.23
N LEU A 403 -0.91 -13.40 13.50
CA LEU A 403 -1.00 -11.96 13.26
C LEU A 403 -1.11 -11.26 14.62
N GLY A 404 -0.25 -10.27 14.85
CA GLY A 404 -0.19 -9.48 16.08
C GLY A 404 -0.77 -8.09 15.88
N TRP A 405 -1.61 -7.63 16.80
CA TRP A 405 -2.19 -6.29 16.80
C TRP A 405 -1.92 -5.59 18.14
N ALA A 406 -1.42 -4.36 18.08
CA ALA A 406 -1.28 -3.46 19.23
C ALA A 406 -1.87 -2.08 18.92
N THR A 407 -2.34 -1.40 19.96
CA THR A 407 -2.64 0.03 19.88
C THR A 407 -1.36 0.84 19.68
N LYS A 408 -1.47 2.08 19.21
CA LYS A 408 -0.33 3.01 19.11
C LYS A 408 -0.81 4.45 19.30
N ASN A 409 0.12 5.40 19.23
CA ASN A 409 -0.23 6.81 19.06
C ASN A 409 -0.56 7.03 17.57
N LEU A 410 -1.75 7.59 17.31
CA LEU A 410 -2.30 7.82 15.98
C LEU A 410 -1.94 9.21 15.45
#